data_AF-A0A3D6AL60-F1
#
_entry.id   AF-A0A3D6AL60-F1
#
_cell.length_a   1.000
_cell.length_b   1.000
_cell.length_c   1.000
_cell.angle_alpha   90.00
_cell.angle_beta   90.00
_cell.angle_gamma   90.00
#
_symmetry.space_group_name_H-M   'P 1'
#
loop_
_entity.id
_entity.type
_entity.pdbx_description
1 polymer ?
#
loop_
_entity_poly.entity_id
_entity_poly.type
_entity_poly.pdbx_seq_one_letter_code
_entity_poly.pdbx_strand_id
1 'polypeptide(L)'
;MFQFLQHGSKSLGAIMTAWLFFLWALPVHADSPGRGFTAQFEKDYLVFIINHHFSALRITELAAGTDRQRDTAVVNPQEGTSPTPDTSPTPAKASDDEIRSMARAANRMQREEIAKAQRFLKEWYGMDSTPQLSQIGQQQIALLEQTAAGEEFNREFLEIFSTHHYHALIPSLDCQVKSELKHDMLRQYCQGIVENQTREIHDLRTQLCNKFGICDYQPTNGVNGRHSASSR
;
A
#
# COMPACT_ATOMS: atom_id res chain seq x y z
N MET A 1 48.64 51.20 70.26
CA MET A 1 48.73 49.89 70.94
C MET A 1 48.10 48.86 70.00
N PHE A 2 48.90 47.89 69.52
CA PHE A 2 48.61 46.70 68.67
C PHE A 2 48.02 46.94 67.26
N GLN A 3 48.78 46.73 66.17
CA GLN A 3 49.16 45.48 65.46
C GLN A 3 48.18 45.07 64.34
N PHE A 4 48.67 45.19 63.10
CA PHE A 4 48.59 44.26 61.95
C PHE A 4 47.81 42.94 62.15
N LEU A 5 46.89 42.59 61.22
CA LEU A 5 47.03 41.48 60.24
C LEU A 5 45.74 41.09 59.50
N GLN A 6 45.96 40.76 58.22
CA GLN A 6 45.14 40.09 57.21
C GLN A 6 44.20 38.99 57.74
N HIS A 7 42.98 38.95 57.20
CA HIS A 7 42.19 37.74 56.87
C HIS A 7 41.53 38.05 55.51
N GLY A 8 41.64 37.28 54.44
CA GLY A 8 41.54 35.83 54.31
C GLY A 8 40.35 35.54 53.39
N SER A 9 40.57 35.62 52.08
CA SER A 9 39.57 35.30 51.04
C SER A 9 39.11 33.85 51.19
N LYS A 10 37.81 33.63 51.41
CA LYS A 10 37.18 32.32 51.29
C LYS A 10 36.25 32.35 50.09
N SER A 11 36.71 31.67 49.04
CA SER A 11 35.96 31.27 47.86
C SER A 11 34.68 30.53 48.28
N LEU A 12 33.52 31.05 47.88
CA LEU A 12 32.24 30.35 47.94
C LEU A 12 32.22 29.33 46.80
N GLY A 13 32.38 28.05 47.16
CA GLY A 13 32.21 26.94 46.23
C GLY A 13 30.78 26.91 45.70
N ALA A 14 30.64 27.08 44.39
CA ALA A 14 29.40 26.83 43.68
C ALA A 14 29.18 25.30 43.61
N ILE A 15 28.20 24.80 44.37
CA ILE A 15 27.71 23.43 44.22
C ILE A 15 26.82 23.42 42.98
N MET A 16 27.36 22.99 41.83
CA MET A 16 26.57 22.62 40.66
C MET A 16 25.83 21.31 40.98
N THR A 17 24.56 21.42 41.37
CA THR A 17 23.64 20.28 41.34
C THR A 17 23.32 19.96 39.89
N ALA A 18 23.99 18.94 39.33
CA ALA A 18 23.63 18.35 38.05
C ALA A 18 22.30 17.60 38.20
N TRP A 19 21.22 18.19 37.67
CA TRP A 19 19.94 17.51 37.52
C TRP A 19 20.08 16.50 36.37
N LEU A 20 20.26 15.22 36.72
CA LEU A 20 20.12 14.10 35.79
C LEU A 20 18.64 13.97 35.42
N PHE A 21 18.25 14.58 34.30
CA PHE A 21 16.97 14.28 33.65
C PHE A 21 17.05 12.86 33.06
N PHE A 22 16.54 11.87 33.80
CA PHE A 22 16.19 10.58 33.21
C PHE A 22 14.95 10.78 32.34
N LEU A 23 15.16 10.90 31.02
CA LEU A 23 14.11 10.73 30.04
C LEU A 23 13.67 9.26 30.07
N TRP A 24 12.60 8.97 30.81
CA TRP A 24 11.89 7.70 30.68
C TRP A 24 11.20 7.70 29.32
N ALA A 25 11.83 7.04 28.33
CA ALA A 25 11.13 6.66 27.12
C ALA A 25 10.03 5.68 27.52
N LEU A 26 8.78 6.12 27.48
CA LEU A 26 7.65 5.21 27.62
C LEU A 26 7.80 4.14 26.53
N PRO A 27 7.68 2.85 26.85
CA PRO A 27 7.71 1.81 25.84
C PRO A 27 6.56 2.09 24.87
N VAL A 28 6.89 2.32 23.59
CA VAL A 28 5.91 2.17 22.51
C VAL A 28 5.55 0.69 22.53
N HIS A 29 4.44 0.36 23.19
CA HIS A 29 3.95 -1.00 23.20
C HIS A 29 3.50 -1.34 21.79
N ALA A 30 4.19 -2.29 21.15
CA ALA A 30 3.67 -2.91 19.95
C ALA A 30 2.28 -3.46 20.27
N ASP A 31 1.32 -3.23 19.36
CA ASP A 31 -0.06 -3.72 19.50
C ASP A 31 -0.03 -5.22 19.82
N SER A 32 -0.69 -5.61 20.92
CA SER A 32 -0.84 -7.03 21.27
C SER A 32 -1.86 -7.67 20.34
N PRO A 33 -1.75 -8.95 19.96
CA PRO A 33 -2.62 -9.58 18.96
C PRO A 33 -4.11 -9.43 19.29
N GLY A 34 -4.96 -9.40 18.25
CA GLY A 34 -6.41 -9.46 18.39
C GLY A 34 -6.85 -10.73 19.11
N ARG A 35 -8.08 -10.75 19.62
CA ARG A 35 -8.60 -11.84 20.48
C ARG A 35 -9.95 -12.36 20.01
N GLY A 36 -10.20 -13.65 20.22
CA GLY A 36 -11.50 -14.25 19.90
C GLY A 36 -11.89 -14.02 18.43
N PHE A 37 -13.08 -13.46 18.20
CA PHE A 37 -13.56 -13.18 16.85
C PHE A 37 -12.75 -12.13 16.09
N THR A 38 -12.14 -11.14 16.77
CA THR A 38 -11.32 -10.12 16.09
C THR A 38 -10.03 -10.74 15.55
N ALA A 39 -9.37 -11.60 16.33
CA ALA A 39 -8.18 -12.31 15.89
C ALA A 39 -8.38 -13.08 14.58
N GLN A 40 -9.50 -13.81 14.48
CA GLN A 40 -9.79 -14.59 13.28
C GLN A 40 -10.05 -13.68 12.08
N PHE A 41 -10.89 -12.67 12.27
CA PHE A 41 -11.18 -11.67 11.24
C PHE A 41 -9.91 -10.97 10.73
N GLU A 42 -9.00 -10.54 11.62
CA GLU A 42 -7.79 -9.83 11.22
C GLU A 42 -6.82 -10.71 10.44
N LYS A 43 -6.64 -11.97 10.84
CA LYS A 43 -5.85 -12.94 10.08
C LYS A 43 -6.42 -13.13 8.67
N ASP A 44 -7.73 -13.29 8.56
CA ASP A 44 -8.42 -13.51 7.29
C ASP A 44 -8.31 -12.26 6.39
N TYR A 45 -8.47 -11.06 6.96
CA TYR A 45 -8.28 -9.80 6.25
C TYR A 45 -6.85 -9.62 5.76
N LEU A 46 -5.85 -9.88 6.60
CA LEU A 46 -4.44 -9.73 6.23
C LEU A 46 -4.04 -10.72 5.12
N VAL A 47 -4.51 -11.97 5.17
CA VAL A 47 -4.31 -12.93 4.08
C VAL A 47 -5.03 -12.48 2.81
N PHE A 48 -6.27 -11.99 2.93
CA PHE A 48 -7.03 -11.46 1.80
C PHE A 48 -6.29 -10.32 1.11
N ILE A 49 -5.84 -9.30 1.86
CA ILE A 49 -5.25 -8.10 1.27
C ILE A 49 -3.88 -8.39 0.65
N ILE A 50 -3.11 -9.33 1.21
CA ILE A 50 -1.88 -9.83 0.59
C ILE A 50 -2.16 -10.43 -0.79
N ASN A 51 -3.17 -11.29 -0.91
CA ASN A 51 -3.52 -11.96 -2.17
C ASN A 51 -4.15 -11.01 -3.20
N HIS A 52 -4.96 -10.08 -2.71
CA HIS A 52 -5.53 -8.99 -3.51
C HIS A 52 -4.41 -8.15 -4.13
N HIS A 53 -3.53 -7.60 -3.31
CA HIS A 53 -2.41 -6.79 -3.77
C HIS A 53 -1.44 -7.56 -4.67
N PHE A 54 -1.22 -8.85 -4.41
CA PHE A 54 -0.39 -9.68 -5.27
C PHE A 54 -0.93 -9.78 -6.70
N SER A 55 -2.26 -9.81 -6.85
CA SER A 55 -2.91 -9.79 -8.17
C SER A 55 -2.69 -8.43 -8.86
N ALA A 56 -2.76 -7.32 -8.11
CA ALA A 56 -2.50 -5.98 -8.63
C ALA A 56 -1.06 -5.81 -9.14
N LEU A 57 -0.07 -6.50 -8.53
CA LEU A 57 1.31 -6.43 -9.00
C LEU A 57 1.40 -6.88 -10.47
N ARG A 58 0.80 -8.01 -10.81
CA ARG A 58 0.79 -8.49 -12.20
C ARG A 58 -0.05 -7.60 -13.13
N ILE A 59 -1.20 -7.11 -12.66
CA ILE A 59 -2.04 -6.18 -13.44
C ILE A 59 -1.24 -4.92 -13.82
N THR A 60 -0.52 -4.33 -12.87
CA THR A 60 0.28 -3.12 -13.08
C THR A 60 1.57 -3.39 -13.88
N GLU A 61 2.16 -4.57 -13.73
CA GLU A 61 3.28 -5.05 -14.56
C GLU A 61 2.92 -5.17 -16.04
N LEU A 62 1.70 -5.63 -16.37
CA LEU A 62 1.25 -5.68 -17.76
C LEU A 62 1.14 -4.26 -18.36
N ALA A 63 0.74 -3.27 -17.56
CA ALA A 63 0.64 -1.89 -18.01
C ALA A 63 2.01 -1.21 -18.16
N ALA A 64 2.83 -1.23 -17.12
CA ALA A 64 4.10 -0.51 -17.06
C ALA A 64 5.27 -1.29 -17.68
N GLY A 65 5.12 -2.60 -17.89
CA GLY A 65 6.23 -3.49 -18.20
C GLY A 65 7.07 -3.80 -16.97
N THR A 66 7.89 -4.84 -17.08
CA THR A 66 8.90 -5.20 -16.07
C THR A 66 10.29 -5.05 -16.63
N ASP A 67 11.21 -4.56 -15.82
CA ASP A 67 12.61 -4.50 -16.22
C ASP A 67 13.26 -5.87 -16.10
N ARG A 68 13.98 -6.27 -17.16
CA ARG A 68 14.83 -7.47 -17.11
C ARG A 68 16.08 -7.27 -16.25
N GLN A 69 16.50 -6.01 -16.08
CA GLN A 69 17.53 -5.57 -15.15
C GLN A 69 17.15 -4.18 -14.64
N ARG A 70 17.16 -3.96 -13.31
CA ARG A 70 16.93 -2.62 -12.76
C ARG A 70 18.05 -1.68 -13.18
N ASP A 71 17.68 -0.50 -13.64
CA ASP A 71 18.58 0.65 -13.72
C ASP A 71 19.01 1.03 -12.29
N THR A 72 20.28 1.34 -12.08
CA THR A 72 20.76 1.78 -10.75
C THR A 72 20.29 3.19 -10.42
N ALA A 73 19.84 3.96 -11.42
CA ALA A 73 19.24 5.27 -11.24
C ALA A 73 17.71 5.18 -11.04
N VAL A 74 17.24 5.44 -9.82
CA VAL A 74 15.81 5.39 -9.37
C VAL A 74 14.92 6.50 -10.00
N VAL A 75 15.36 7.16 -11.06
CA VAL A 75 14.72 8.35 -11.66
C VAL A 75 14.40 8.20 -13.15
N ASN A 76 14.51 6.99 -13.71
CA ASN A 76 14.25 6.76 -15.13
C ASN A 76 12.73 6.62 -15.40
N PRO A 77 12.09 7.53 -16.16
CA PRO A 77 10.66 7.44 -16.47
C PRO A 77 10.31 6.25 -17.39
N GLN A 78 11.31 5.59 -17.97
CA GLN A 78 11.19 4.36 -18.74
C GLN A 78 11.42 3.09 -17.89
N GLU A 79 11.76 3.22 -16.60
CA GLU A 79 11.86 2.09 -15.67
C GLU A 79 10.48 1.41 -15.58
N GLY A 80 10.46 0.09 -15.71
CA GLY A 80 9.31 -0.76 -15.44
C GLY A 80 9.15 -1.05 -13.95
N THR A 81 8.51 -2.17 -13.64
CA THR A 81 8.41 -2.68 -12.28
C THR A 81 9.34 -3.88 -12.09
N SER A 82 9.59 -4.29 -10.85
CA SER A 82 10.16 -5.61 -10.60
C SER A 82 9.12 -6.68 -10.97
N PRO A 83 9.52 -7.85 -11.52
CA PRO A 83 8.57 -8.91 -11.81
C PRO A 83 7.99 -9.50 -10.52
N THR A 84 6.71 -9.86 -10.56
CA THR A 84 6.08 -10.67 -9.52
C THR A 84 6.69 -12.08 -9.55
N PRO A 85 6.98 -12.71 -8.39
CA PRO A 85 7.43 -14.10 -8.33
C PRO A 85 6.59 -15.03 -9.21
N ASP A 86 7.23 -16.00 -9.85
CA ASP A 86 6.61 -16.97 -10.76
C ASP A 86 5.96 -16.40 -12.03
N THR A 87 6.17 -15.11 -12.33
CA THR A 87 5.76 -14.50 -13.60
C THR A 87 6.96 -14.22 -14.50
N SER A 88 6.78 -14.40 -15.80
CA SER A 88 7.81 -14.01 -16.77
C SER A 88 7.82 -12.48 -16.95
N PRO A 89 9.01 -11.87 -17.14
CA PRO A 89 9.10 -10.47 -17.51
C PRO A 89 8.26 -10.16 -18.76
N THR A 90 7.55 -9.03 -18.74
CA THR A 90 6.66 -8.58 -19.81
C THR A 90 7.08 -7.19 -20.31
N PRO A 91 6.98 -6.88 -21.63
CA PRO A 91 6.99 -5.50 -22.08
C PRO A 91 5.74 -4.75 -21.59
N ALA A 92 5.81 -3.41 -21.58
CA ALA A 92 4.66 -2.56 -21.31
C ALA A 92 3.61 -2.70 -22.41
N LYS A 93 2.35 -2.98 -22.03
CA LYS A 93 1.23 -3.03 -22.98
C LYS A 93 0.47 -1.71 -23.06
N ALA A 94 0.51 -0.87 -22.03
CA ALA A 94 -0.04 0.47 -22.10
C ALA A 94 0.80 1.31 -23.06
N SER A 95 0.16 2.09 -23.94
CA SER A 95 0.86 3.07 -24.80
C SER A 95 0.93 4.46 -24.19
N ASP A 96 0.16 4.72 -23.14
CA ASP A 96 0.05 6.04 -22.50
C ASP A 96 1.01 6.17 -21.30
N ASP A 97 1.84 7.21 -21.31
CA ASP A 97 2.88 7.41 -20.29
C ASP A 97 2.32 7.74 -18.91
N GLU A 98 1.17 8.40 -18.84
CA GLU A 98 0.48 8.70 -17.57
C GLU A 98 -0.04 7.41 -16.94
N ILE A 99 -0.65 6.53 -17.75
CA ILE A 99 -1.13 5.21 -17.30
C ILE A 99 0.05 4.35 -16.81
N ARG A 100 1.18 4.34 -17.53
CA ARG A 100 2.40 3.64 -17.08
C ARG A 100 2.91 4.19 -15.76
N SER A 101 2.91 5.52 -15.59
CA SER A 101 3.34 6.17 -14.36
C SER A 101 2.47 5.79 -13.17
N MET A 102 1.15 5.84 -13.34
CA MET A 102 0.18 5.41 -12.33
C MET A 102 0.37 3.94 -11.95
N ALA A 103 0.51 3.06 -12.95
CA ALA A 103 0.73 1.63 -12.72
C ALA A 103 1.99 1.36 -11.89
N ARG A 104 3.10 2.06 -12.14
CA ARG A 104 4.33 1.93 -11.34
C ARG A 104 4.17 2.43 -9.92
N ALA A 105 3.47 3.55 -9.73
CA ALA A 105 3.19 4.09 -8.41
C ALA A 105 2.38 3.10 -7.57
N ALA A 106 1.29 2.57 -8.15
CA ALA A 106 0.45 1.56 -7.53
C ALA A 106 1.23 0.26 -7.25
N ASN A 107 2.06 -0.22 -8.19
CA ASN A 107 2.87 -1.42 -7.98
C ASN A 107 3.82 -1.28 -6.77
N ARG A 108 4.50 -0.12 -6.64
CA ARG A 108 5.39 0.14 -5.50
C ARG A 108 4.61 0.18 -4.19
N MET A 109 3.50 0.92 -4.13
CA MET A 109 2.66 1.01 -2.94
C MET A 109 2.19 -0.38 -2.50
N GLN A 110 1.64 -1.18 -3.43
CA GLN A 110 1.09 -2.49 -3.10
C GLN A 110 2.16 -3.49 -2.66
N ARG A 111 3.41 -3.37 -3.11
CA ARG A 111 4.54 -4.14 -2.55
C ARG A 111 4.83 -3.79 -1.09
N GLU A 112 4.80 -2.49 -0.76
CA GLU A 112 4.99 -2.02 0.61
C GLU A 112 3.85 -2.48 1.52
N GLU A 113 2.62 -2.46 1.01
CA GLU A 113 1.42 -2.93 1.71
C GLU A 113 1.44 -4.44 1.95
N ILE A 114 1.83 -5.27 0.96
CA ILE A 114 2.06 -6.71 1.14
C ILE A 114 3.07 -6.97 2.25
N ALA A 115 4.22 -6.28 2.20
CA ALA A 115 5.28 -6.46 3.19
C ALA A 115 4.81 -6.07 4.59
N LYS A 116 3.99 -5.02 4.72
CA LYS A 116 3.40 -4.59 6.00
C LYS A 116 2.40 -5.62 6.53
N ALA A 117 1.49 -6.12 5.70
CA ALA A 117 0.51 -7.12 6.10
C ALA A 117 1.18 -8.45 6.51
N GLN A 118 2.23 -8.88 5.80
CA GLN A 118 3.03 -10.05 6.18
C GLN A 118 3.71 -9.88 7.54
N ARG A 119 4.27 -8.69 7.83
CA ARG A 119 4.83 -8.39 9.16
C ARG A 119 3.76 -8.45 10.25
N PHE A 120 2.59 -7.86 10.04
CA PHE A 120 1.49 -7.93 10.98
C PHE A 120 1.07 -9.39 11.29
N LEU A 121 0.93 -10.23 10.26
CA LEU A 121 0.64 -11.66 10.45
C LEU A 121 1.73 -12.37 11.27
N LYS A 122 3.00 -12.09 10.97
CA LYS A 122 4.12 -12.74 11.64
C LYS A 122 4.26 -12.31 13.09
N GLU A 123 4.26 -11.01 13.33
CA GLU A 123 4.52 -10.43 14.65
C GLU A 123 3.37 -10.64 15.61
N TRP A 124 2.11 -10.52 15.15
CA TRP A 124 0.96 -10.67 16.02
C TRP A 124 0.46 -12.11 16.10
N TYR A 125 0.53 -12.88 15.02
CA TYR A 125 -0.10 -14.19 14.94
C TYR A 125 0.87 -15.35 14.77
N GLY A 126 2.18 -15.08 14.64
CA GLY A 126 3.17 -16.11 14.35
C GLY A 126 2.97 -16.78 12.98
N MET A 127 2.14 -16.18 12.11
CA MET A 127 1.74 -16.75 10.83
C MET A 127 2.58 -16.19 9.69
N ASP A 128 3.00 -17.06 8.79
CA ASP A 128 3.53 -16.68 7.49
C ASP A 128 2.44 -16.85 6.42
N SER A 129 2.42 -15.99 5.41
CA SER A 129 1.51 -16.10 4.27
C SER A 129 2.29 -15.91 2.98
N THR A 130 2.32 -16.97 2.16
CA THR A 130 2.79 -16.89 0.78
C THR A 130 1.68 -16.30 -0.08
N PRO A 131 1.90 -15.17 -0.77
CA PRO A 131 0.88 -14.56 -1.61
C PRO A 131 0.41 -15.52 -2.72
N GLN A 132 -0.88 -15.50 -3.02
CA GLN A 132 -1.51 -16.30 -4.06
C GLN A 132 -2.46 -15.45 -4.90
N LEU A 133 -2.60 -15.79 -6.18
CA LEU A 133 -3.58 -15.12 -7.05
C LEU A 133 -5.00 -15.57 -6.67
N SER A 134 -5.85 -14.60 -6.34
CA SER A 134 -7.29 -14.84 -6.16
C SER A 134 -7.96 -15.21 -7.49
N GLN A 135 -9.12 -15.88 -7.46
CA GLN A 135 -9.86 -16.24 -8.68
C GLN A 135 -10.21 -15.01 -9.54
N ILE A 136 -10.69 -13.94 -8.92
CA ILE A 136 -10.98 -12.67 -9.61
C ILE A 136 -9.69 -12.07 -10.18
N GLY A 137 -8.60 -12.07 -9.41
CA GLY A 137 -7.29 -11.62 -9.87
C GLY A 137 -6.81 -12.38 -11.10
N GLN A 138 -6.94 -13.71 -11.11
CA GLN A 138 -6.60 -14.55 -12.27
C GLN A 138 -7.43 -14.18 -13.50
N GLN A 139 -8.74 -13.95 -13.34
CA GLN A 139 -9.63 -13.57 -14.44
C GLN A 139 -9.26 -12.19 -15.01
N GLN A 140 -9.00 -11.21 -14.14
CA GLN A 140 -8.58 -9.86 -14.54
C GLN A 140 -7.23 -9.86 -15.25
N ILE A 141 -6.25 -10.62 -14.72
CA ILE A 141 -4.94 -10.80 -15.37
C ILE A 141 -5.11 -11.46 -16.74
N ALA A 142 -5.88 -12.56 -16.83
CA ALA A 142 -6.06 -13.28 -18.07
C ALA A 142 -6.73 -12.42 -19.15
N LEU A 143 -7.68 -11.55 -18.77
CA LEU A 143 -8.30 -10.60 -19.69
C LEU A 143 -7.27 -9.60 -20.21
N LEU A 144 -6.52 -8.95 -19.31
CA LEU A 144 -5.48 -8.00 -19.69
C LEU A 144 -4.34 -8.63 -20.49
N GLU A 145 -4.00 -9.90 -20.26
CA GLU A 145 -3.01 -10.63 -21.05
C GLU A 145 -3.48 -10.84 -22.49
N GLN A 146 -4.78 -11.05 -22.70
CA GLN A 146 -5.41 -11.24 -24.02
C GLN A 146 -5.68 -9.93 -24.77
N THR A 147 -5.83 -8.80 -24.08
CA THR A 147 -6.08 -7.49 -24.70
C THR A 147 -4.90 -7.03 -25.55
N ALA A 148 -5.13 -6.50 -26.76
CA ALA A 148 -4.05 -5.99 -27.60
C ALA A 148 -3.37 -4.76 -26.95
N ALA A 149 -2.04 -4.69 -27.01
CA ALA A 149 -1.28 -3.54 -26.52
C ALA A 149 -1.69 -2.24 -27.25
N GLY A 150 -1.54 -1.09 -26.59
CA GLY A 150 -1.91 0.20 -27.12
C GLY A 150 -3.18 0.76 -26.50
N GLU A 151 -3.99 1.44 -27.32
CA GLU A 151 -5.19 2.15 -26.86
C GLU A 151 -6.27 1.22 -26.27
N GLU A 152 -6.44 0.03 -26.84
CA GLU A 152 -7.36 -0.99 -26.32
C GLU A 152 -6.95 -1.44 -24.91
N PHE A 153 -5.65 -1.74 -24.72
CA PHE A 153 -5.12 -2.05 -23.40
C PHE A 153 -5.28 -0.90 -22.41
N ASN A 154 -5.03 0.34 -22.83
CA ASN A 154 -5.19 1.50 -21.96
C ASN A 154 -6.61 1.58 -21.39
N ARG A 155 -7.64 1.44 -22.23
CA ARG A 155 -9.03 1.44 -21.77
C ARG A 155 -9.30 0.27 -20.82
N GLU A 156 -8.96 -0.95 -21.25
CA GLU A 156 -9.24 -2.16 -20.47
C GLU A 156 -8.54 -2.12 -19.10
N PHE A 157 -7.30 -1.66 -19.06
CA PHE A 157 -6.56 -1.49 -17.81
C PHE A 157 -7.25 -0.52 -16.85
N LEU A 158 -7.69 0.65 -17.33
CA LEU A 158 -8.35 1.63 -16.46
C LEU A 158 -9.66 1.09 -15.89
N GLU A 159 -10.44 0.36 -16.70
CA GLU A 159 -11.67 -0.29 -16.25
C GLU A 159 -11.36 -1.38 -15.21
N ILE A 160 -10.50 -2.33 -15.56
CA ILE A 160 -10.16 -3.47 -14.73
C ILE A 160 -9.52 -3.03 -13.42
N PHE A 161 -8.60 -2.09 -13.45
CA PHE A 161 -7.89 -1.66 -12.25
C PHE A 161 -8.79 -0.82 -11.32
N SER A 162 -9.74 -0.05 -11.87
CA SER A 162 -10.79 0.60 -11.07
C SER A 162 -11.66 -0.44 -10.34
N THR A 163 -12.06 -1.51 -11.03
CA THR A 163 -12.85 -2.61 -10.44
C THR A 163 -12.05 -3.42 -9.43
N HIS A 164 -10.78 -3.70 -9.74
CA HIS A 164 -9.87 -4.37 -8.83
C HIS A 164 -9.74 -3.61 -7.51
N HIS A 165 -9.56 -2.28 -7.56
CA HIS A 165 -9.48 -1.46 -6.36
C HIS A 165 -10.77 -1.46 -5.56
N TYR A 166 -11.92 -1.41 -6.23
CA TYR A 166 -13.22 -1.43 -5.59
C TYR A 166 -13.42 -2.68 -4.70
N HIS A 167 -12.90 -3.84 -5.10
CA HIS A 167 -12.97 -5.07 -4.31
C HIS A 167 -12.28 -5.00 -2.95
N ALA A 168 -11.31 -4.12 -2.75
CA ALA A 168 -10.65 -3.96 -1.45
C ALA A 168 -11.42 -3.05 -0.49
N LEU A 169 -12.32 -2.18 -0.99
CA LEU A 169 -12.93 -1.13 -0.18
C LEU A 169 -13.78 -1.68 0.97
N ILE A 170 -14.70 -2.63 0.68
CA ILE A 170 -15.58 -3.19 1.72
C ILE A 170 -14.77 -3.98 2.77
N PRO A 171 -13.89 -4.92 2.40
CA PRO A 171 -13.05 -5.62 3.38
C PRO A 171 -12.17 -4.68 4.22
N SER A 172 -11.60 -3.63 3.61
CA SER A 172 -10.78 -2.66 4.34
C SER A 172 -11.60 -1.71 5.22
N LEU A 173 -12.83 -1.37 4.84
CA LEU A 173 -13.76 -0.67 5.73
C LEU A 173 -14.18 -1.55 6.91
N ASP A 174 -14.51 -2.82 6.64
CA ASP A 174 -14.77 -3.81 7.67
C ASP A 174 -13.59 -3.94 8.64
N CYS A 175 -12.36 -3.88 8.12
CA CYS A 175 -11.16 -3.92 8.97
C CYS A 175 -11.12 -2.79 10.00
N GLN A 176 -11.57 -1.57 9.64
CA GLN A 176 -11.55 -0.44 10.57
C GLN A 176 -12.50 -0.63 11.76
N VAL A 177 -13.57 -1.42 11.60
CA VAL A 177 -14.66 -1.54 12.59
C VAL A 177 -14.76 -2.92 13.23
N LYS A 178 -14.20 -3.97 12.61
CA LYS A 178 -14.22 -5.37 13.11
C LYS A 178 -12.91 -5.83 13.74
N SER A 179 -11.83 -5.06 13.59
CA SER A 179 -10.55 -5.33 14.27
C SER A 179 -10.62 -5.05 15.78
N GLU A 180 -9.63 -5.54 16.51
CA GLU A 180 -9.44 -5.27 17.92
C GLU A 180 -9.33 -3.78 18.20
N LEU A 181 -10.00 -3.31 19.25
CA LEU A 181 -10.10 -1.88 19.58
C LEU A 181 -8.75 -1.23 19.90
N LYS A 182 -7.73 -2.01 20.25
CA LYS A 182 -6.37 -1.52 20.53
C LYS A 182 -5.36 -1.80 19.41
N HIS A 183 -5.82 -2.25 18.25
CA HIS A 183 -4.99 -2.44 17.04
C HIS A 183 -4.95 -1.18 16.19
N ASP A 184 -4.36 -0.13 16.75
CA ASP A 184 -4.32 1.18 16.13
C ASP A 184 -3.54 1.14 14.81
N MET A 185 -2.45 0.37 14.76
CA MET A 185 -1.65 0.21 13.53
C MET A 185 -2.43 -0.48 12.41
N LEU A 186 -3.21 -1.52 12.74
CA LEU A 186 -4.04 -2.21 11.75
C LEU A 186 -5.15 -1.30 11.24
N ARG A 187 -5.84 -0.58 12.13
CA ARG A 187 -6.90 0.35 11.70
C ARG A 187 -6.37 1.46 10.80
N GLN A 188 -5.21 2.04 11.13
CA GLN A 188 -4.56 3.05 10.29
C GLN A 188 -4.14 2.47 8.93
N TYR A 189 -3.62 1.25 8.89
CA TYR A 189 -3.31 0.56 7.64
C TYR A 189 -4.56 0.38 6.76
N CYS A 190 -5.66 -0.08 7.35
CA CYS A 190 -6.93 -0.27 6.65
C CYS A 190 -7.57 1.05 6.19
N GLN A 191 -7.43 2.12 6.98
CA GLN A 191 -7.83 3.47 6.58
C GLN A 191 -7.03 3.96 5.37
N GLY A 192 -5.70 3.81 5.40
CA GLY A 192 -4.83 4.20 4.29
C GLY A 192 -5.20 3.50 2.99
N ILE A 193 -5.52 2.19 3.04
CA ILE A 193 -5.98 1.45 1.86
C ILE A 193 -7.28 2.04 1.30
N VAL A 194 -8.29 2.29 2.14
CA VAL A 194 -9.57 2.85 1.71
C VAL A 194 -9.36 4.22 1.05
N GLU A 195 -8.57 5.10 1.68
CA GLU A 195 -8.32 6.45 1.17
C GLU A 195 -7.55 6.42 -0.16
N ASN A 196 -6.48 5.63 -0.25
CA ASN A 196 -5.65 5.54 -1.44
C ASN A 196 -6.40 4.90 -2.60
N GLN A 197 -7.02 3.74 -2.38
CA GLN A 197 -7.72 3.04 -3.46
C GLN A 197 -8.97 3.79 -3.93
N THR A 198 -9.64 4.54 -3.04
CA THR A 198 -10.74 5.45 -3.46
C THR A 198 -10.21 6.54 -4.38
N ARG A 199 -9.07 7.16 -4.04
CA ARG A 199 -8.44 8.19 -4.88
C ARG A 199 -8.01 7.62 -6.23
N GLU A 200 -7.35 6.46 -6.24
CA GLU A 200 -6.92 5.79 -7.47
C GLU A 200 -8.11 5.44 -8.37
N ILE A 201 -9.24 4.97 -7.82
CA ILE A 201 -10.48 4.77 -8.59
C ILE A 201 -10.94 6.07 -9.25
N HIS A 202 -10.88 7.21 -8.55
CA HIS A 202 -11.26 8.50 -9.13
C HIS A 202 -10.31 8.94 -10.24
N ASP A 203 -9.01 8.75 -10.06
CA ASP A 203 -7.99 9.07 -11.07
C ASP A 203 -8.21 8.21 -12.32
N LEU A 204 -8.36 6.88 -12.17
CA LEU A 204 -8.59 5.95 -13.28
C LEU A 204 -9.90 6.27 -14.03
N ARG A 205 -10.99 6.58 -13.33
CA ARG A 205 -12.26 7.02 -13.94
C ARG A 205 -12.14 8.36 -14.65
N THR A 206 -11.32 9.27 -14.13
CA THR A 206 -11.01 10.53 -14.79
C THR A 206 -10.27 10.28 -16.09
N GLN A 207 -9.31 9.35 -16.11
CA GLN A 207 -8.62 8.96 -17.34
C GLN A 207 -9.58 8.30 -18.36
N LEU A 208 -10.52 7.48 -17.90
CA LEU A 208 -11.57 6.89 -18.75
C LEU A 208 -12.44 7.97 -19.42
N CYS A 209 -12.87 8.98 -18.66
CA CYS A 209 -13.64 10.10 -19.19
C CYS A 209 -12.83 10.92 -20.19
N ASN A 210 -11.61 11.32 -19.81
CA ASN A 210 -10.79 12.24 -20.60
C ASN A 210 -10.29 11.62 -21.91
N LYS A 211 -9.90 10.34 -21.90
CA LYS A 211 -9.29 9.68 -23.06
C LYS A 211 -10.30 8.92 -23.93
N PHE A 212 -11.36 8.39 -23.33
CA PHE A 212 -12.31 7.50 -24.02
C PHE A 212 -13.76 8.00 -24.00
N GLY A 213 -14.04 9.13 -23.36
CA GLY A 213 -15.40 9.66 -23.21
C GLY A 213 -16.29 8.82 -22.27
N ILE A 214 -15.72 7.88 -21.51
CA ILE A 214 -16.46 7.00 -20.59
C ILE A 214 -16.50 7.65 -19.21
N CYS A 215 -17.40 8.61 -19.02
CA CYS A 215 -17.49 9.41 -17.80
C CYS A 215 -18.42 8.81 -16.73
N ASP A 216 -19.22 7.81 -17.09
CA ASP A 216 -20.20 7.16 -16.24
C ASP A 216 -19.76 5.76 -15.77
N TYR A 217 -18.47 5.44 -15.90
CA TYR A 217 -17.95 4.14 -15.45
C TYR A 217 -18.22 3.93 -13.96
N GLN A 218 -18.76 2.77 -13.62
CA GLN A 218 -19.05 2.30 -12.28
C GLN A 218 -18.33 0.97 -12.03
N PRO A 219 -17.33 0.94 -11.12
CA PRO A 219 -16.77 -0.30 -10.62
C PRO A 219 -17.86 -1.20 -10.03
N THR A 220 -17.72 -2.52 -10.16
CA THR A 220 -18.65 -3.49 -9.56
C THR A 220 -17.90 -4.57 -8.78
N ASN A 221 -18.61 -5.54 -8.20
CA ASN A 221 -18.01 -6.73 -7.58
C ASN A 221 -17.68 -7.86 -8.60
N GLY A 222 -17.85 -7.60 -9.90
CA GLY A 222 -17.54 -8.55 -10.97
C GLY A 222 -16.12 -8.38 -11.51
N VAL A 223 -15.80 -9.06 -12.62
CA VAL A 223 -14.50 -8.87 -13.32
C VAL A 223 -14.40 -7.46 -13.90
N ASN A 224 -15.50 -6.99 -14.52
CA ASN A 224 -15.60 -5.70 -15.19
C ASN A 224 -16.54 -4.75 -14.43
N GLY A 225 -16.38 -3.46 -14.66
CA GLY A 225 -17.37 -2.46 -14.26
C GLY A 225 -18.52 -2.35 -15.25
N ARG A 226 -19.27 -1.26 -15.16
CA ARG A 226 -20.39 -0.95 -16.06
C ARG A 226 -20.35 0.50 -16.49
N HIS A 227 -20.75 0.76 -17.71
CA HIS A 227 -20.97 2.10 -18.27
C HIS A 227 -22.02 2.04 -19.39
N SER A 228 -22.63 3.16 -19.77
CA SER A 228 -23.74 3.21 -20.74
C SER A 228 -23.43 2.65 -22.13
N ALA A 229 -22.16 2.54 -22.52
CA ALA A 229 -21.76 1.90 -23.77
C ALA A 229 -21.64 0.37 -23.67
N SER A 230 -21.44 -0.20 -22.48
CA SER A 230 -21.40 -1.66 -22.24
C SER A 230 -22.77 -2.33 -22.14
N SER A 231 -23.85 -1.55 -22.06
CA SER A 231 -25.23 -2.04 -21.90
C SER A 231 -26.03 -2.02 -23.21
N ARG A 232 -25.35 -1.83 -24.36
CA ARG A 232 -25.94 -1.84 -25.71
C ARG A 232 -25.53 -3.09 -26.47
#